data_AF-A0A947FZE1-F1
#
_entry.id   AF-A0A947FZE1-F1
#
_cell.length_a   1.000
_cell.length_b   1.000
_cell.length_c   1.000
_cell.angle_alpha   90.00
_cell.angle_beta   90.00
_cell.angle_gamma   90.00
#
_symmetry.space_group_name_H-M   'P 1'
#
loop_
_entity.id
_entity.type
_entity.pdbx_description
1 polymer ?
#
loop_
_entity_poly.entity_id
_entity_poly.type
_entity_poly.pdbx_seq_one_letter_code
_entity_poly.pdbx_strand_id
1 'polypeptide(L)'
;RTWPREWIEHYVEGGTIDNDDGTVRLSCDRAWESKTFAMATVNPYRPLRKVRCPITLFAREHSGPPFTRASREAFMRCRPETRLLVLEDVTHFMVMERPDIVVEETERMVELVRSELG
;
A
#
# COMPACT_ATOMS: atom_id res chain seq x y z
N ARG A 1 10.26 6.25 -16.64
CA ARG A 1 9.24 6.07 -15.58
C ARG A 1 7.89 6.06 -16.26
N THR A 2 7.01 5.13 -15.88
CA THR A 2 5.84 4.66 -16.67
C THR A 2 4.51 4.92 -15.96
N TRP A 3 4.39 6.03 -15.23
CA TRP A 3 3.14 6.34 -14.53
C TRP A 3 2.12 6.94 -15.49
N PRO A 4 0.88 6.41 -15.54
CA PRO A 4 -0.20 7.04 -16.29
C PRO A 4 -0.40 8.49 -15.84
N ARG A 5 -0.77 9.38 -16.78
CA ARG A 5 -1.07 10.79 -16.45
C ARG A 5 -2.17 10.90 -15.40
N GLU A 6 -3.25 10.14 -15.56
CA GLU A 6 -4.39 10.10 -14.65
C GLU A 6 -3.94 9.80 -13.20
N TRP A 7 -2.97 8.91 -13.03
CA TRP A 7 -2.42 8.60 -11.71
C TRP A 7 -1.75 9.83 -11.07
N ILE A 8 -0.98 10.59 -11.85
CA ILE A 8 -0.32 11.81 -11.36
C ILE A 8 -1.35 12.88 -11.01
N GLU A 9 -2.38 13.04 -11.84
CA GLU A 9 -3.46 14.00 -11.62
C GLU A 9 -4.19 13.69 -10.31
N HIS A 10 -4.61 12.43 -10.10
CA HIS A 10 -5.23 12.00 -8.85
C HIS A 10 -4.31 12.10 -7.64
N TYR A 11 -3.00 11.85 -7.80
CA TYR A 11 -2.04 12.02 -6.72
C TYR A 11 -1.95 13.50 -6.27
N VAL A 12 -1.92 14.43 -7.21
CA VAL A 12 -1.89 15.87 -6.91
C VAL A 12 -3.23 16.30 -6.30
N GLU A 13 -4.35 15.91 -6.90
CA GLU A 13 -5.70 16.22 -6.44
C GLU A 13 -5.94 15.74 -5.00
N GLY A 14 -5.62 14.48 -4.69
CA GLY A 14 -5.77 13.94 -3.33
C GLY A 14 -4.71 14.42 -2.34
N GLY A 15 -3.53 14.79 -2.83
CA GLY A 15 -2.38 15.20 -2.03
C GLY A 15 -2.38 16.66 -1.62
N THR A 16 -3.23 17.50 -2.22
CA THR A 16 -3.21 18.95 -2.02
C THR A 16 -4.58 19.54 -1.72
N ILE A 17 -4.58 20.72 -1.12
CA ILE A 17 -5.76 21.55 -0.87
C ILE A 17 -5.40 22.97 -1.33
N ASP A 18 -6.27 23.56 -2.14
CA ASP A 18 -6.13 24.95 -2.58
C ASP A 18 -6.37 25.92 -1.43
N ASN A 19 -5.57 26.99 -1.37
CA ASN A 19 -5.78 28.12 -0.47
C ASN A 19 -6.41 29.29 -1.24
N ASP A 20 -7.06 30.19 -0.51
CA ASP A 20 -7.76 31.36 -1.10
C ASP A 20 -6.81 32.33 -1.84
N ASP A 21 -5.50 32.28 -1.54
CA ASP A 21 -4.47 33.12 -2.16
C ASP A 21 -3.89 32.51 -3.45
N GLY A 22 -4.46 31.41 -3.94
CA GLY A 22 -4.00 30.70 -5.14
C GLY A 22 -2.75 29.83 -4.92
N THR A 23 -2.30 29.66 -3.67
CA THR A 23 -1.29 28.67 -3.32
C THR A 23 -1.92 27.32 -2.98
N VAL A 24 -1.11 26.26 -2.90
CA VAL A 24 -1.55 24.94 -2.45
C VAL A 24 -0.83 24.53 -1.18
N ARG A 25 -1.49 23.76 -0.34
CA ARG A 25 -0.89 23.07 0.81
C ARG A 25 -1.12 21.57 0.71
N LEU A 26 -0.29 20.78 1.38
CA LEU A 26 -0.53 19.34 1.50
C LEU A 26 -1.84 19.09 2.25
N SER A 27 -2.60 18.09 1.80
CA SER A 27 -3.83 17.65 2.46
C SER A 27 -3.55 16.97 3.80
N CYS A 28 -2.36 16.36 3.95
CA CYS A 28 -1.93 15.71 5.17
C CYS A 28 -1.58 16.70 6.30
N ASP A 29 -2.03 16.42 7.51
CA ASP A 29 -1.60 17.16 8.70
C ASP A 29 -0.11 16.89 8.99
N ARG A 30 0.69 17.96 9.05
CA ARG A 30 2.15 17.87 9.25
C ARG A 30 2.54 17.17 10.55
N ALA A 31 1.80 17.41 11.63
CA ALA A 31 2.06 16.77 12.91
C ALA A 31 1.75 15.27 12.83
N TRP A 32 0.84 14.87 11.95
CA TRP A 32 0.54 13.47 11.74
C TRP A 32 1.61 12.77 10.89
N GLU A 33 1.98 13.34 9.75
CA GLU A 33 2.99 12.78 8.85
C GLU A 33 4.34 12.59 9.57
N SER A 34 4.82 13.63 10.25
CA SER A 34 6.09 13.58 10.99
C SER A 34 6.10 12.50 12.07
N LYS A 35 5.00 12.34 12.82
CA LYS A 35 4.86 11.27 13.82
C LYS A 35 4.86 9.88 13.20
N THR A 36 4.21 9.69 12.05
CA THR A 36 4.23 8.39 11.35
C THR A 36 5.66 7.97 11.01
N PHE A 37 6.49 8.90 10.50
CA PHE A 37 7.90 8.61 10.23
C PHE A 37 8.71 8.38 11.52
N ALA A 38 8.46 9.18 12.57
CA ALA A 38 9.17 9.03 13.85
C ALA A 38 8.86 7.72 14.58
N MET A 39 7.63 7.21 14.43
CA MET A 39 7.15 6.00 15.12
C MET A 39 7.26 4.73 14.27
N ALA A 40 7.74 4.83 13.03
CA ALA A 40 7.91 3.69 12.15
C ALA A 40 8.82 2.63 12.81
N THR A 41 8.26 1.46 13.12
CA THR A 41 9.01 0.34 13.69
C THR A 41 9.38 -0.68 12.61
N VAL A 42 10.60 -1.19 12.71
CA VAL A 42 11.11 -2.26 11.82
C VAL A 42 10.53 -3.64 12.15
N ASN A 43 9.74 -3.79 13.22
CA ASN A 43 9.24 -5.09 13.69
C ASN A 43 7.71 -5.14 13.83
N PRO A 44 6.96 -5.25 12.72
CA PRO A 44 5.50 -5.32 12.74
C PRO A 44 4.95 -6.70 13.12
N TYR A 45 5.79 -7.73 13.29
CA TYR A 45 5.36 -9.13 13.29
C TYR A 45 4.54 -9.53 14.52
N ARG A 46 4.82 -8.97 15.70
CA ARG A 46 4.04 -9.27 16.92
C ARG A 46 2.61 -8.73 16.84
N PRO A 47 2.38 -7.44 16.48
CA PRO A 47 1.04 -6.94 16.18
C PRO A 47 0.38 -7.65 15.01
N LEU A 48 1.13 -7.97 13.96
CA LEU A 48 0.60 -8.62 12.75
C LEU A 48 -0.14 -9.92 13.08
N ARG A 49 0.31 -10.72 14.06
CA ARG A 49 -0.37 -11.95 14.51
C ARG A 49 -1.76 -11.73 15.13
N LYS A 50 -2.12 -10.49 15.48
CA LYS A 50 -3.40 -10.15 16.11
C LYS A 50 -4.49 -9.70 15.14
N VAL A 51 -4.13 -9.37 13.90
CA VAL A 51 -5.07 -9.03 12.82
C VAL A 51 -6.10 -10.18 12.63
N ARG A 52 -7.34 -9.89 12.28
CA ARG A 52 -8.37 -10.94 12.12
C ARG A 52 -9.10 -10.90 10.79
N CYS A 53 -8.79 -9.91 9.96
CA CYS A 53 -9.35 -9.80 8.62
C CYS A 53 -8.44 -10.50 7.59
N PRO A 54 -9.02 -10.89 6.43
CA PRO A 54 -8.24 -11.32 5.28
C PRO A 54 -7.20 -10.27 4.88
N ILE A 55 -6.02 -10.72 4.48
CA ILE A 55 -4.93 -9.86 4.02
C ILE A 55 -4.57 -10.25 2.60
N THR A 56 -4.40 -9.23 1.76
CA THR A 56 -3.66 -9.36 0.50
C THR A 56 -2.38 -8.55 0.59
N LEU A 57 -1.26 -9.18 0.25
CA LEU A 57 0.07 -8.59 0.24
C LEU A 57 0.59 -8.54 -1.20
N PHE A 58 0.87 -7.32 -1.67
CA PHE A 58 1.62 -7.11 -2.89
C PHE A 58 3.11 -7.07 -2.59
N ALA A 59 3.91 -7.71 -3.43
CA ALA A 59 5.36 -7.64 -3.40
C ALA A 59 5.88 -7.57 -4.83
N ARG A 60 7.02 -6.89 -5.02
CA ARG A 60 7.79 -7.01 -6.26
C ARG A 60 8.62 -8.30 -6.26
N GLU A 61 8.89 -8.84 -7.43
CA GLU A 61 9.76 -10.00 -7.60
C GLU A 61 11.19 -9.69 -7.13
N HIS A 62 11.74 -8.56 -7.59
CA HIS A 62 13.07 -8.12 -7.21
C HIS A 62 13.11 -7.62 -5.75
N SER A 63 13.91 -8.27 -4.92
CA SER A 63 14.09 -7.88 -3.52
C SER A 63 14.95 -6.61 -3.38
N GLY A 64 14.52 -5.68 -2.50
CA GLY A 64 15.32 -4.50 -2.14
C GLY A 64 14.58 -3.65 -1.10
N PRO A 65 15.18 -2.58 -0.57
CA PRO A 65 14.47 -1.68 0.33
C PRO A 65 13.28 -0.98 -0.37
N PRO A 66 12.21 -0.64 0.37
CA PRO A 66 12.02 -0.88 1.80
C PRO A 66 11.47 -2.27 2.16
N PHE A 67 11.16 -3.13 1.18
CA PHE A 67 10.56 -4.45 1.42
C PHE A 67 11.36 -5.59 0.77
N THR A 68 12.12 -6.31 1.60
CA THR A 68 13.02 -7.37 1.17
C THR A 68 12.33 -8.73 1.09
N ARG A 69 12.95 -9.69 0.40
CA ARG A 69 12.53 -11.10 0.41
C ARG A 69 12.47 -11.67 1.84
N ALA A 70 13.44 -11.33 2.69
CA ALA A 70 13.44 -11.78 4.09
C ALA A 70 12.25 -11.21 4.87
N SER A 71 11.88 -9.93 4.62
CA SER A 71 10.68 -9.30 5.20
C SER A 71 9.40 -10.00 4.74
N ARG A 72 9.30 -10.33 3.45
CA ARG A 72 8.18 -11.10 2.88
C ARG A 72 8.06 -12.48 3.51
N GLU A 73 9.16 -13.23 3.60
CA GLU A 73 9.16 -14.56 4.22
C GLU A 73 8.81 -14.49 5.71
N ALA A 74 9.30 -13.48 6.43
CA ALA A 74 8.93 -13.26 7.83
C ALA A 74 7.44 -12.93 8.00
N PHE A 75 6.88 -12.12 7.10
CA PHE A 75 5.45 -11.84 7.04
C PHE A 75 4.65 -13.12 6.82
N MET A 76 4.99 -13.91 5.79
CA MET A 76 4.27 -15.14 5.45
C MET A 76 4.38 -16.21 6.55
N ARG A 77 5.50 -16.28 7.29
CA ARG A 77 5.57 -17.14 8.49
C ARG A 77 4.62 -16.71 9.61
N CYS A 78 4.31 -15.43 9.71
CA CYS A 78 3.36 -14.92 10.70
C CYS A 78 1.90 -15.03 10.22
N ARG A 79 1.68 -15.03 8.92
CA ARG A 79 0.38 -14.97 8.23
C ARG A 79 0.36 -15.86 7.00
N PRO A 80 0.47 -17.19 7.15
CA PRO A 80 0.54 -18.11 6.02
C PRO A 80 -0.72 -18.09 5.14
N GLU A 81 -1.86 -17.67 5.70
CA GLU A 81 -3.15 -17.52 5.00
C GLU A 81 -3.26 -16.28 4.11
N THR A 82 -2.25 -15.39 4.13
CA THR A 82 -2.26 -14.17 3.31
C THR A 82 -2.21 -14.51 1.83
N ARG A 83 -3.06 -13.86 1.04
CA ARG A 83 -2.93 -13.87 -0.41
C ARG A 83 -1.72 -13.03 -0.81
N LEU A 84 -0.71 -13.66 -1.40
CA LEU A 84 0.52 -13.00 -1.84
C LEU A 84 0.52 -12.86 -3.37
N LEU A 85 0.54 -11.63 -3.87
CA LEU A 85 0.81 -11.33 -5.28
C LEU A 85 2.24 -10.84 -5.43
N VAL A 86 3.03 -11.55 -6.24
CA VAL A 86 4.39 -11.15 -6.61
C VAL A 86 4.35 -10.63 -8.03
N LEU A 87 4.71 -9.35 -8.20
CA LEU A 87 4.68 -8.66 -9.48
C LEU A 87 6.08 -8.56 -10.07
N GLU A 88 6.21 -8.95 -11.33
CA GLU A 88 7.43 -8.85 -12.13
C GLU A 88 7.52 -7.46 -12.78
N ASP A 89 8.73 -7.04 -13.16
CA ASP A 89 9.00 -5.79 -13.90
C ASP A 89 8.43 -4.50 -13.26
N VAL A 90 8.32 -4.47 -11.93
CA VAL A 90 7.84 -3.32 -11.16
C VAL A 90 8.83 -2.84 -10.11
N THR A 91 8.72 -1.56 -9.75
CA THR A 91 9.51 -0.92 -8.71
C THR A 91 8.81 -0.94 -7.35
N HIS A 92 9.28 -0.15 -6.39
CA HIS A 92 8.54 0.07 -5.15
C HIS A 92 7.18 0.74 -5.39
N PHE A 93 7.05 1.44 -6.51
CA PHE A 93 5.83 2.12 -6.95
C PHE A 93 4.91 1.20 -7.76
N MET A 94 4.96 -0.11 -7.53
CA MET A 94 4.19 -1.12 -8.28
C MET A 94 2.68 -0.84 -8.32
N VAL A 95 2.13 -0.24 -7.25
CA VAL A 95 0.70 0.16 -7.20
C VAL A 95 0.38 1.26 -8.22
N MET A 96 1.36 2.11 -8.53
CA MET A 96 1.25 3.21 -9.50
C MET A 96 1.55 2.73 -10.93
N GLU A 97 2.41 1.71 -11.06
CA GLU A 97 2.83 1.14 -12.34
C GLU A 97 1.83 0.11 -12.88
N ARG A 98 1.15 -0.61 -11.98
CA ARG A 98 0.13 -1.62 -12.28
C ARG A 98 -1.18 -1.35 -11.53
N PRO A 99 -1.83 -0.20 -11.77
CA PRO A 99 -3.09 0.14 -11.11
C PRO A 99 -4.21 -0.85 -11.46
N ASP A 100 -4.15 -1.47 -12.64
CA ASP A 100 -5.06 -2.52 -13.11
C ASP A 100 -5.14 -3.69 -12.13
N ILE A 101 -4.00 -4.24 -11.72
CA ILE A 101 -3.94 -5.37 -10.78
C ILE A 101 -4.48 -4.95 -9.41
N VAL A 102 -4.18 -3.72 -8.99
CA VAL A 102 -4.61 -3.21 -7.67
C VAL A 102 -6.13 -3.06 -7.62
N VAL A 103 -6.75 -2.56 -8.68
CA VAL A 103 -8.21 -2.44 -8.79
C VAL A 103 -8.85 -3.82 -8.76
N GLU A 104 -8.42 -4.74 -9.64
CA GLU A 104 -8.96 -6.10 -9.73
C GLU A 104 -8.90 -6.81 -8.36
N GLU A 105 -7.76 -6.73 -7.68
CA GLU A 105 -7.56 -7.38 -6.39
C GLU A 105 -8.35 -6.71 -5.26
N THR A 106 -8.57 -5.40 -5.35
CA THR A 106 -9.44 -4.67 -4.42
C THR A 106 -10.89 -5.08 -4.60
N GLU A 107 -11.38 -5.18 -5.84
CA GLU A 107 -12.73 -5.66 -6.17
C GLU A 107 -12.93 -7.08 -5.66
N ARG A 108 -11.96 -7.98 -5.92
CA ARG A 108 -11.96 -9.34 -5.40
C ARG A 108 -12.03 -9.39 -3.87
N MET A 109 -11.30 -8.50 -3.18
CA MET A 109 -11.34 -8.42 -1.71
C MET A 109 -12.71 -7.91 -1.21
N VAL A 110 -13.30 -6.93 -1.90
CA VAL A 110 -14.64 -6.42 -1.58
C VAL A 110 -15.68 -7.52 -1.71
N GLU A 111 -15.61 -8.34 -2.76
CA GLU A 111 -16.49 -9.49 -2.95
C GLU A 111 -16.32 -10.54 -1.84
N LEU A 112 -15.08 -10.89 -1.50
CA LEU A 112 -14.77 -11.79 -0.39
C LEU A 112 -15.42 -11.30 0.91
N VAL A 113 -15.16 -10.05 1.30
CA VAL A 113 -15.69 -9.47 2.53
C VAL A 113 -17.23 -9.41 2.51
N ARG A 114 -17.85 -9.07 1.37
CA ARG A 114 -19.31 -9.08 1.23
C ARG A 114 -19.89 -10.48 1.45
N SER A 115 -19.28 -11.51 0.86
CA SER A 115 -19.74 -12.89 1.05
C SER A 115 -19.62 -13.40 2.49
N GLU A 116 -18.65 -12.88 3.25
CA GLU A 116 -18.48 -13.24 4.67
C GLU A 116 -19.47 -12.51 5.60
N LEU A 117 -20.01 -11.36 5.17
CA LEU A 117 -20.90 -10.52 5.98
C LEU A 117 -22.40 -10.81 5.79
N GLY A 118 -22.79 -11.50 4.70
CA GLY A 118 -24.19 -11.81 4.39
C GLY A 118 -24.89 -10.71 3.60
#